data_AF-A0A261FDG6-F1
#
_entry.id   AF-A0A261FDG6-F1
#
_cell.length_a   1.000
_cell.length_b   1.000
_cell.length_c   1.000
_cell.angle_alpha   90.00
_cell.angle_beta   90.00
_cell.angle_gamma   90.00
#
_symmetry.space_group_name_H-M   'P 1'
#
loop_
_entity.id
_entity.type
_entity.pdbx_description
1 polymer ?
#
loop_
_entity_poly.entity_id
_entity_poly.type
_entity_poly.pdbx_seq_one_letter_code
_entity_poly.pdbx_strand_id
1 'polypeptide(L)'
;IREFREETGIAVDDAQVTIMQHMHADTGVLRDDIAVARIVLRGAESIAKDSDWELSGMTWFTEQQMRNLIISGELTDGITLAAFAIVEFAG
;
A
#
# COMPACT_ATOMS: atom_id res chain seq x y z
N ILE A 1 8.48 -4.34 -4.98
CA ILE A 1 9.63 -4.18 -4.04
C ILE A 1 10.44 -2.94 -4.37
N ARG A 2 10.89 -2.74 -5.62
CA ARG A 2 11.58 -1.50 -6.05
C ARG A 2 10.82 -0.23 -5.65
N GLU A 3 9.56 -0.09 -6.09
CA GLU A 3 8.74 1.10 -5.79
C GLU A 3 8.62 1.37 -4.28
N PHE A 4 8.33 0.33 -3.48
CA PHE A 4 8.24 0.47 -2.03
C PHE A 4 9.53 1.03 -1.40
N ARG A 5 10.70 0.59 -1.89
CA ARG A 5 11.99 1.12 -1.41
C ARG A 5 12.22 2.57 -1.87
N GLU A 6 11.85 2.90 -3.09
CA GLU A 6 12.01 4.25 -3.64
C GLU A 6 11.12 5.27 -2.91
N GLU A 7 9.89 4.88 -2.54
CA GLU A 7 8.93 5.75 -1.88
C GLU A 7 9.13 5.83 -0.35
N THR A 8 9.53 4.73 0.31
CA THR A 8 9.60 4.66 1.78
C THR A 8 11.03 4.65 2.33
N GLY A 9 12.02 4.36 1.49
CA GLY A 9 13.41 4.11 1.87
C GLY A 9 13.67 2.74 2.51
N ILE A 10 12.63 1.94 2.72
CA ILE A 10 12.74 0.66 3.44
C ILE A 10 13.08 -0.45 2.45
N ALA A 11 14.16 -1.17 2.73
CA ALA A 11 14.54 -2.36 1.97
C ALA A 11 13.91 -3.60 2.61
N VAL A 12 13.28 -4.44 1.79
CA VAL A 12 12.65 -5.69 2.22
C VAL A 12 13.10 -6.84 1.33
N ASP A 13 13.22 -8.02 1.92
CA ASP A 13 13.52 -9.26 1.20
C ASP A 13 12.26 -9.86 0.55
N ASP A 14 12.42 -10.64 -0.51
CA ASP A 14 11.31 -11.33 -1.20
C ASP A 14 10.47 -12.19 -0.24
N ALA A 15 11.10 -12.76 0.79
CA ALA A 15 10.42 -13.57 1.81
C ALA A 15 9.45 -12.76 2.71
N GLN A 16 9.56 -11.43 2.71
CA GLN A 16 8.66 -10.53 3.45
C GLN A 16 7.45 -10.09 2.61
N VAL A 17 7.42 -10.46 1.33
CA VAL A 17 6.42 -9.99 0.37
C VAL A 17 5.51 -11.14 -0.04
N THR A 18 4.21 -10.90 0.03
CA THR A 18 3.20 -11.85 -0.44
C THR A 18 2.28 -11.13 -1.42
N ILE A 19 2.18 -11.63 -2.65
CA ILE A 19 1.17 -11.15 -3.58
C ILE A 19 -0.18 -11.71 -3.13
N MET A 20 -1.09 -10.81 -2.75
CA MET A 20 -2.40 -11.15 -2.20
C MET A 20 -3.41 -11.38 -3.32
N GLN A 21 -3.38 -10.52 -4.34
CA GLN A 21 -4.33 -10.55 -5.45
C GLN A 21 -3.83 -9.69 -6.61
N HIS A 22 -4.38 -9.90 -7.80
CA HIS A 22 -4.26 -9.00 -8.94
C HIS A 22 -5.58 -8.24 -9.18
N MET A 23 -5.48 -6.96 -9.54
CA MET A 23 -6.62 -6.12 -9.85
C MET A 23 -6.37 -5.24 -11.07
N HIS A 24 -7.44 -4.77 -11.69
CA HIS A 24 -7.40 -3.77 -12.75
C HIS A 24 -8.12 -2.53 -12.25
N ALA A 25 -7.47 -1.37 -12.29
CA ALA A 25 -8.06 -0.12 -11.81
C ALA A 25 -9.29 0.31 -12.62
N ASP A 26 -9.27 0.09 -13.94
CA ASP A 26 -10.40 0.36 -14.83
C ASP A 26 -10.42 -0.60 -16.02
N THR A 27 -11.11 -1.74 -15.87
CA THR A 27 -11.22 -2.76 -16.94
C THR A 27 -11.88 -2.29 -18.24
N GLY A 28 -12.58 -1.15 -18.22
CA GLY A 28 -13.25 -0.59 -19.40
C GLY A 28 -12.33 0.23 -20.29
N VAL A 29 -11.24 0.77 -19.73
CA VAL A 29 -10.33 1.69 -20.42
C VAL A 29 -8.88 1.20 -20.38
N LEU A 30 -8.42 0.67 -19.25
CA LEU A 30 -7.05 0.25 -18.99
C LEU A 30 -6.99 -1.24 -18.63
N ARG A 31 -6.04 -1.96 -19.25
CA ARG A 31 -5.80 -3.39 -18.94
C ARG A 31 -4.60 -3.59 -18.02
N ASP A 32 -4.24 -2.55 -17.28
CA ASP A 32 -3.07 -2.58 -16.42
C ASP A 32 -3.32 -3.57 -15.28
N ASP A 33 -2.46 -4.57 -15.22
CA ASP A 33 -2.46 -5.58 -14.17
C ASP A 33 -1.70 -5.05 -12.97
N ILE A 34 -2.42 -4.82 -11.87
CA ILE A 34 -1.90 -4.27 -10.63
C ILE A 34 -1.85 -5.38 -9.59
N ALA A 35 -0.65 -5.75 -9.17
CA ALA A 35 -0.45 -6.70 -8.08
C ALA A 35 -0.58 -5.99 -6.72
N VAL A 36 -1.53 -6.45 -5.90
CA VAL A 36 -1.66 -6.05 -4.49
C VAL A 36 -0.73 -6.93 -3.67
N ALA A 37 0.30 -6.32 -3.06
CA ALA A 37 1.31 -7.01 -2.27
C ALA A 37 1.21 -6.62 -0.79
N ARG A 38 1.20 -7.63 0.10
CA ARG A 38 1.38 -7.45 1.54
C ARG A 38 2.86 -7.57 1.89
N ILE A 39 3.38 -6.58 2.60
CA ILE A 39 4.77 -6.55 3.06
C ILE A 39 4.77 -6.56 4.59
N VAL A 40 5.47 -7.52 5.19
CA VAL A 40 5.57 -7.63 6.66
C VAL A 40 6.95 -7.16 7.11
N LEU A 41 6.99 -6.02 7.79
CA LEU A 41 8.20 -5.43 8.35
C LEU A 41 8.46 -6.00 9.75
N ARG A 42 9.72 -6.30 10.08
CA ARG A 42 10.10 -6.89 11.38
C ARG A 42 10.89 -5.89 12.22
N GLY A 43 10.24 -4.80 12.63
CA GLY A 43 10.79 -3.83 13.58
C GLY A 43 10.84 -2.40 13.05
N ALA A 44 11.52 -1.50 13.79
CA ALA A 44 11.69 -0.09 13.45
C ALA A 44 12.69 0.07 12.30
N GLU A 45 12.27 -0.35 11.11
CA GLU A 45 13.01 -0.10 9.88
C GLU A 45 12.95 1.41 9.61
N SER A 46 14.13 2.02 9.43
CA SER A 46 14.29 3.47 9.34
C SER A 46 13.56 3.99 8.11
N ILE A 47 12.46 4.71 8.33
CA ILE A 47 11.76 5.49 7.29
C ILE A 47 12.74 6.53 6.76
N ALA A 48 13.13 6.45 5.49
CA ALA A 48 13.97 7.49 4.91
C ALA A 48 13.14 8.76 4.71
N LYS A 49 13.76 9.92 4.99
CA LYS A 49 13.20 11.24 4.72
C LYS A 49 13.47 11.75 3.30
N ASP A 50 14.23 11.00 2.50
CA ASP A 50 14.53 11.34 1.12
C ASP A 50 13.60 10.55 0.20
N SER A 51 12.31 10.89 0.25
CA SER A 51 11.43 10.65 -0.89
C SER A 51 11.61 11.82 -1.86
N ASP A 52 11.60 11.52 -3.15
CA ASP A 52 11.48 12.52 -4.21
C ASP A 52 10.31 13.47 -3.86
N TRP A 53 10.40 14.74 -4.25
CA TRP A 53 9.43 15.81 -3.92
C TRP A 53 7.94 15.44 -4.17
N GLU A 54 7.70 14.39 -4.95
CA GLU A 54 6.41 13.76 -5.23
C GLU A 54 5.69 13.20 -3.99
N LEU A 55 6.41 12.80 -2.93
CA LEU A 55 5.83 12.17 -1.74
C LEU A 55 6.33 12.80 -0.44
N SER A 56 6.15 14.11 -0.27
CA SER A 56 6.54 14.83 0.95
C SER A 56 5.59 14.62 2.16
N GLY A 57 4.58 13.76 2.04
CA GLY A 57 3.45 13.64 2.97
C GLY A 57 3.15 12.23 3.48
N MET A 58 4.13 11.32 3.47
CA MET A 58 3.89 9.93 3.89
C MET A 58 3.52 9.86 5.37
N THR A 59 2.37 9.24 5.67
CA THR A 59 1.88 8.99 7.02
C THR A 59 1.58 7.51 7.19
N TRP A 60 2.03 6.93 8.30
CA TRP A 60 1.68 5.58 8.69
C TRP A 60 0.39 5.59 9.51
N PHE A 61 -0.53 4.69 9.16
CA PHE A 61 -1.79 4.51 9.86
C PHE A 61 -1.83 3.12 10.48
N THR A 62 -2.39 3.04 11.67
CA THR A 62 -2.88 1.76 12.19
C THR A 62 -4.09 1.31 11.36
N GLU A 63 -4.37 0.02 11.36
CA GLU A 63 -5.56 -0.53 10.70
C GLU A 63 -6.85 0.17 11.16
N GLN A 64 -6.98 0.45 12.46
CA GLN A 64 -8.14 1.17 12.99
C GLN A 64 -8.24 2.61 12.45
N GLN A 65 -7.11 3.32 12.29
CA GLN A 65 -7.13 4.64 11.68
C GLN A 65 -7.54 4.57 10.20
N MET A 66 -7.04 3.58 9.45
CA MET A 66 -7.48 3.35 8.07
C MET A 66 -8.99 3.13 7.99
N ARG A 67 -9.54 2.25 8.83
CA ARG A 67 -10.99 2.01 8.91
C ARG A 67 -11.77 3.30 9.19
N ASN A 68 -11.28 4.12 10.12
CA ASN A 68 -11.95 5.38 10.45
C ASN A 68 -11.97 6.34 9.26
N LEU A 69 -10.86 6.48 8.52
CA LEU A 69 -10.78 7.32 7.32
C LEU A 69 -11.72 6.83 6.21
N ILE A 70 -11.87 5.51 6.06
CA ILE A 70 -12.82 4.92 5.10
C ILE A 70 -14.26 5.23 5.51
N ILE A 71 -14.60 5.02 6.78
CA ILE A 71 -15.96 5.24 7.30
C ILE A 71 -16.34 6.72 7.27
N SER A 72 -15.41 7.62 7.58
CA SER A 72 -15.66 9.07 7.52
C SER A 72 -15.72 9.61 6.09
N GLY A 73 -15.29 8.83 5.09
CA GLY A 73 -15.21 9.24 3.69
C GLY A 73 -14.02 10.16 3.40
N GLU A 74 -13.03 10.22 4.29
CA GLU A 74 -11.78 10.97 4.08
C GLU A 74 -10.81 10.21 3.16
N LEU A 75 -10.84 8.87 3.19
CA LEU A 75 -10.11 8.03 2.23
C LEU A 75 -11.04 7.64 1.07
N THR A 76 -10.74 8.16 -0.12
CA THR A 76 -11.60 8.00 -1.31
C THR A 76 -10.89 7.40 -2.52
N ASP A 77 -9.60 7.09 -2.41
CA ASP A 77 -8.84 6.46 -3.48
C ASP A 77 -9.26 5.00 -3.69
N GLY A 78 -9.78 4.68 -4.89
CA GLY A 78 -10.37 3.38 -5.19
C GLY A 78 -9.39 2.21 -5.11
N ILE A 79 -8.13 2.41 -5.54
CA ILE A 79 -7.10 1.37 -5.49
C ILE A 79 -6.76 1.06 -4.03
N THR A 80 -6.60 2.10 -3.19
CA THR A 80 -6.34 1.94 -1.76
C THR A 80 -7.50 1.23 -1.06
N LEU A 81 -8.76 1.60 -1.36
CA LEU A 81 -9.94 0.95 -0.80
C LEU A 81 -10.02 -0.54 -1.18
N ALA A 82 -9.75 -0.88 -2.45
CA ALA A 82 -9.73 -2.26 -2.92
C ALA A 82 -8.60 -3.07 -2.28
N ALA A 83 -7.39 -2.52 -2.20
CA ALA A 83 -6.25 -3.15 -1.55
C ALA A 83 -6.53 -3.43 -0.06
N PHE A 84 -7.11 -2.46 0.65
CA PHE A 84 -7.50 -2.62 2.05
C PHE A 84 -8.54 -3.75 2.22
N ALA A 85 -9.57 -3.78 1.38
CA ALA A 85 -10.57 -4.85 1.41
C ALA A 85 -9.97 -6.24 1.13
N ILE A 86 -9.03 -6.36 0.20
CA ILE A 86 -8.34 -7.62 -0.10
C ILE A 86 -7.58 -8.11 1.14
N VAL A 87 -6.84 -7.23 1.81
CA VAL A 87 -6.08 -7.58 3.01
C VAL A 87 -7.02 -8.02 4.15
N GLU A 88 -8.10 -7.27 4.36
CA GLU A 88 -9.13 -7.56 5.36
C GLU A 88 -9.78 -8.94 5.22
N PHE A 89 -10.08 -9.36 3.99
CA PHE A 89 -10.70 -10.66 3.74
C PHE A 89 -9.70 -11.81 3.66
N ALA A 90 -8.40 -11.52 3.53
CA ALA A 90 -7.36 -12.54 3.43
C ALA A 90 -6.85 -13.05 4.78
N GLY A 91 -7.06 -12.32 5.88
CA GLY A 91 -6.59 -12.68 7.23
C GLY A 91 -5.16 -12.24 7.52
#